data_AF-A0A7S0MGH0-F1
#
_entry.id   AF-A0A7S0MGH0-F1
#
_cell.length_a   1.000
_cell.length_b   1.000
_cell.length_c   1.000
_cell.angle_alpha   90.00
_cell.angle_beta   90.00
_cell.angle_gamma   90.00
#
_symmetry.space_group_name_H-M   'P 1'
#
loop_
_entity.id
_entity.type
_entity.pdbx_description
1 polymer ?
#
loop_
_entity_poly.entity_id
_entity_poly.type
_entity_poly.pdbx_seq_one_letter_code
_entity_poly.pdbx_strand_id
1 'polypeptide(L)'
;IQMASVLRAAGAACRAKIICVDTWLGTSTDLKAQRLPTLNGYPTVYREFMNNILRAGYSSVVIPIPAPANIGAKYLGHLLDKEAIPPADVVFVDGNHDYDDVRADVRNYFPLLSPGGLMFGDDYTWAGVRKAVDEFAQEHGLTVLSPGGRTWLMY
;
A
#
# COMPACT_ATOMS: atom_id res chain seq x y z
N ILE A 1 7.83 2.16 8.53
CA ILE A 1 8.56 2.98 9.55
C ILE A 1 8.55 4.47 9.20
N GLN A 2 9.01 4.86 8.01
CA GLN A 2 9.13 6.27 7.61
C GLN A 2 7.79 7.05 7.70
N MET A 3 6.70 6.50 7.16
CA MET A 3 5.37 7.15 7.27
C MET A 3 4.96 7.39 8.73
N ALA A 4 5.17 6.39 9.60
CA ALA A 4 4.85 6.51 11.02
C ALA A 4 5.71 7.56 11.74
N SER A 5 6.99 7.69 11.36
CA SER A 5 7.85 8.76 11.89
C SER A 5 7.42 10.15 11.44
N VAL A 6 6.99 10.31 10.18
CA VAL A 6 6.47 11.58 9.66
C VAL A 6 5.19 11.97 10.42
N LEU A 7 4.25 11.03 10.61
CA LEU A 7 3.04 11.28 11.39
C LEU A 7 3.36 11.66 12.84
N ARG A 8 4.38 11.05 13.45
CA ARG A 8 4.83 11.41 14.81
C ARG A 8 5.42 12.82 14.84
N ALA A 9 6.31 13.15 13.91
CA ALA A 9 6.91 14.48 13.83
C ALA A 9 5.86 15.58 13.58
N ALA A 10 4.80 15.27 12.83
CA ALA A 10 3.68 16.16 12.59
C ALA A 10 2.67 16.24 13.76
N GLY A 11 2.89 15.53 14.87
CA GLY A 11 1.95 15.47 16.00
C GLY A 11 0.64 14.71 15.70
N ALA A 12 0.58 14.00 14.57
CA ALA A 12 -0.60 13.27 14.11
C ALA A 12 -0.62 11.79 14.54
N ALA A 13 0.47 11.27 15.13
CA ALA A 13 0.58 9.84 15.48
C ALA A 13 -0.50 9.33 16.46
N CYS A 14 -1.13 10.21 17.25
CA CYS A 14 -2.24 9.81 18.13
C CYS A 14 -3.60 9.76 17.41
N ARG A 15 -3.70 10.27 16.19
CA ARG A 15 -4.96 10.41 15.41
C ARG A 15 -4.97 9.59 14.12
N ALA A 16 -3.81 9.34 13.53
CA ALA A 16 -3.70 8.59 12.29
C ALA A 16 -3.44 7.10 12.55
N LYS A 17 -3.95 6.26 11.64
CA LYS A 17 -3.62 4.83 11.54
C LYS A 17 -2.97 4.57 10.19
N ILE A 18 -1.99 3.67 10.18
CA ILE A 18 -1.38 3.17 8.94
C ILE A 18 -1.80 1.71 8.82
N ILE A 19 -2.63 1.41 7.82
CA ILE A 19 -3.03 0.05 7.51
C ILE A 19 -2.08 -0.47 6.43
N CYS A 20 -1.38 -1.56 6.72
CA CYS A 20 -0.46 -2.20 5.78
C CYS A 20 -1.09 -3.52 5.30
N VAL A 21 -1.41 -3.62 4.01
CA VAL A 21 -1.90 -4.85 3.40
C VAL A 21 -0.76 -5.48 2.62
N ASP A 22 -0.40 -6.71 2.96
CA ASP A 22 0.59 -7.51 2.23
C ASP A 22 0.31 -9.00 2.50
N THR A 23 0.79 -9.88 1.65
CA THR A 23 0.82 -11.32 1.96
C THR A 23 1.97 -11.67 2.91
N TRP A 24 3.06 -10.90 2.87
CA TRP A 24 4.39 -11.20 3.39
C TRP A 24 5.01 -12.48 2.84
N LEU A 25 4.48 -12.99 1.72
CA LEU A 25 4.96 -14.19 1.05
C LEU A 25 5.94 -13.89 -0.09
N GLY A 26 6.18 -12.61 -0.36
CA GLY A 26 6.95 -12.09 -1.48
C GLY A 26 6.29 -12.29 -2.84
N THR A 27 7.01 -11.90 -3.88
CA THR A 27 6.55 -11.96 -5.26
C THR A 27 6.85 -13.31 -5.91
N SER A 28 6.29 -13.54 -7.10
CA SER A 28 6.63 -14.72 -7.91
C SER A 28 8.15 -14.79 -8.21
N THR A 29 8.80 -13.64 -8.33
CA THR A 29 10.25 -13.53 -8.51
C THR A 29 11.01 -13.96 -7.25
N ASP A 30 10.55 -13.52 -6.08
CA ASP A 30 11.18 -13.88 -4.80
C ASP A 30 11.08 -15.37 -4.51
N LEU A 31 9.92 -15.96 -4.83
CA LEU A 31 9.69 -17.40 -4.68
C LEU A 31 10.59 -18.22 -5.63
N LYS A 32 10.68 -17.84 -6.91
CA LYS A 32 11.54 -18.52 -7.89
C LYS A 32 13.02 -18.46 -7.50
N ALA A 33 13.45 -17.32 -6.97
CA ALA A 33 14.84 -17.09 -6.60
C ALA A 33 15.17 -17.45 -5.14
N GLN A 34 14.21 -17.98 -4.37
CA GLN A 34 14.34 -18.30 -2.94
C GLN A 34 14.96 -17.15 -2.12
N ARG A 35 14.54 -15.92 -2.41
CA ARG A 35 15.16 -14.71 -1.86
C ARG A 35 14.72 -14.37 -0.44
N LEU A 36 13.72 -15.07 0.10
CA LEU A 36 13.15 -14.77 1.39
C LEU A 36 13.70 -15.71 2.47
N PRO A 37 14.03 -15.20 3.67
CA PRO A 37 14.27 -16.05 4.82
C PRO A 37 13.00 -16.84 5.15
N THR A 38 13.16 -18.12 5.46
CA THR A 38 12.03 -19.01 5.77
C THR A 38 12.26 -19.81 7.05
N LEU A 39 11.17 -20.18 7.72
CA LEU A 39 11.12 -21.16 8.80
C LEU A 39 10.14 -22.25 8.40
N ASN A 40 10.62 -23.50 8.27
CA ASN A 40 9.82 -24.65 7.80
C ASN A 40 9.13 -24.38 6.44
N GLY A 41 9.82 -23.68 5.53
CA GLY A 41 9.29 -23.33 4.20
C GLY A 41 8.32 -22.14 4.17
N TYR A 42 8.04 -21.52 5.33
CA TYR A 42 7.18 -20.33 5.41
C TYR A 42 8.02 -19.05 5.55
N PRO A 43 7.80 -18.00 4.73
CA PRO A 43 8.54 -16.74 4.84
C PRO A 43 8.45 -16.08 6.22
N THR A 44 9.58 -15.58 6.73
CA THR A 44 9.64 -14.90 8.05
C THR A 44 9.42 -13.39 7.96
N VAL A 45 9.15 -12.86 6.77
CA VAL A 45 9.06 -11.42 6.49
C VAL A 45 8.03 -10.71 7.38
N TYR A 46 6.87 -11.33 7.63
CA TYR A 46 5.86 -10.76 8.55
C TYR A 46 6.40 -10.58 9.97
N ARG A 47 7.18 -11.55 10.46
CA ARG A 47 7.78 -11.48 11.81
C ARG A 47 8.82 -10.37 11.87
N GLU A 48 9.63 -10.22 10.83
CA GLU A 48 10.62 -9.15 10.72
C GLU A 48 9.96 -7.78 10.66
N PHE A 49 8.90 -7.65 9.85
CA PHE A 49 8.07 -6.44 9.81
C PHE A 49 7.57 -6.07 11.20
N MET A 50 6.91 -7.00 11.91
CA MET A 50 6.37 -6.72 13.24
C MET A 50 7.45 -6.43 14.28
N ASN A 51 8.59 -7.11 14.23
CA ASN A 51 9.73 -6.81 15.09
C ASN A 51 10.22 -5.38 14.88
N ASN A 52 10.30 -4.91 13.63
CA ASN A 52 10.68 -3.53 13.32
C ASN A 52 9.64 -2.52 13.84
N ILE A 53 8.35 -2.80 13.66
CA ILE A 53 7.26 -1.94 14.17
C ILE A 53 7.31 -1.83 15.70
N LEU A 54 7.49 -2.94 16.40
CA LEU A 54 7.55 -2.99 17.87
C LEU A 54 8.78 -2.26 18.41
N ARG A 55 9.97 -2.53 17.86
CA ARG A 55 11.22 -1.88 18.27
C ARG A 55 11.18 -0.36 18.09
N ALA A 56 10.50 0.10 17.04
CA ALA A 56 10.34 1.53 16.78
C ALA A 56 9.18 2.18 17.56
N GLY A 57 8.41 1.40 18.34
CA GLY A 57 7.30 1.90 19.15
C GLY A 57 6.12 2.40 18.31
N TYR A 58 5.83 1.76 17.18
CA TYR A 58 4.71 2.14 16.28
C TYR A 58 3.54 1.16 16.30
N SER A 59 3.51 0.20 17.23
CA SER A 59 2.45 -0.83 17.31
C SER A 59 1.05 -0.29 17.60
N SER A 60 0.93 0.93 18.13
CA SER A 60 -0.37 1.59 18.32
C SER A 60 -0.88 2.33 17.07
N VAL A 61 -0.03 2.51 16.06
CA VAL A 61 -0.31 3.30 14.85
C VAL A 61 -0.38 2.43 13.60
N VAL A 62 0.46 1.39 13.52
CA VAL A 62 0.56 0.50 12.36
C VAL A 62 -0.25 -0.76 12.59
N ILE A 63 -1.16 -1.06 11.66
CA ILE A 63 -2.05 -2.22 11.68
C ILE A 63 -1.75 -3.07 10.43
N PRO A 64 -1.13 -4.24 10.58
CA PRO A 64 -0.93 -5.14 9.44
C PRO A 64 -2.18 -5.97 9.13
N ILE A 65 -2.44 -6.22 7.85
CA ILE A 65 -3.48 -7.11 7.34
C ILE A 65 -2.80 -8.15 6.42
N PRO A 66 -2.47 -9.35 6.94
CA PRO A 66 -1.84 -10.43 6.17
C PRO A 66 -2.82 -11.04 5.17
N ALA A 67 -2.93 -10.42 4.00
CA ALA A 67 -3.84 -10.80 2.93
C ALA A 67 -3.33 -10.34 1.56
N PRO A 68 -3.69 -11.05 0.48
CA PRO A 68 -3.56 -10.51 -0.87
C PRO A 68 -4.28 -9.17 -1.03
N ALA A 69 -3.74 -8.28 -1.87
CA ALA A 69 -4.24 -6.92 -2.02
C ALA A 69 -5.74 -6.84 -2.35
N ASN A 70 -6.25 -7.75 -3.19
CA ASN A 70 -7.68 -7.83 -3.53
C ASN A 70 -8.57 -8.25 -2.34
N ILE A 71 -8.08 -9.11 -1.44
CA ILE A 71 -8.79 -9.50 -0.21
C ILE A 71 -8.76 -8.36 0.80
N GLY A 72 -7.60 -7.69 0.94
CA GLY A 72 -7.46 -6.51 1.79
C GLY A 72 -8.40 -5.38 1.37
N ALA A 73 -8.46 -5.05 0.08
CA ALA A 73 -9.36 -4.02 -0.43
C ALA A 73 -10.84 -4.34 -0.13
N LYS A 74 -11.27 -5.58 -0.36
CA LYS A 74 -12.65 -6.01 -0.04
C LYS A 74 -12.96 -5.91 1.44
N TYR A 75 -12.03 -6.34 2.29
CA TYR A 75 -12.18 -6.25 3.73
C TYR A 75 -12.29 -4.80 4.20
N LEU A 76 -11.42 -3.92 3.70
CA LEU A 76 -11.43 -2.49 4.03
C LEU A 76 -12.70 -1.80 3.49
N GLY A 77 -13.14 -2.12 2.28
CA GLY A 77 -14.41 -1.66 1.74
C GLY A 77 -15.58 -2.05 2.63
N HIS A 78 -15.63 -3.30 3.10
CA HIS A 78 -16.67 -3.73 4.04
C HIS A 78 -16.65 -2.96 5.37
N LEU A 79 -15.46 -2.66 5.90
CA LEU A 79 -15.35 -1.85 7.11
C LEU A 79 -15.79 -0.40 6.88
N LEU A 80 -15.47 0.16 5.70
CA LEU A 80 -15.88 1.50 5.30
C LEU A 80 -17.41 1.59 5.15
N ASP A 81 -18.03 0.63 4.46
CA ASP A 81 -19.50 0.54 4.27
C ASP A 81 -20.24 0.41 5.62
N LYS A 82 -19.58 -0.18 6.62
CA LYS A 82 -20.10 -0.35 7.99
C LYS A 82 -19.82 0.85 8.89
N GLU A 83 -19.17 1.90 8.38
CA GLU A 83 -18.67 3.04 9.16
C GLU A 83 -17.74 2.63 10.31
N ALA A 84 -17.11 1.45 10.21
CA ALA A 84 -16.19 0.92 11.22
C ALA A 84 -14.80 1.56 11.11
N ILE A 85 -14.48 2.11 9.94
CA ILE A 85 -13.29 2.93 9.68
C ILE A 85 -13.68 4.16 8.84
N PRO A 86 -12.98 5.31 8.96
CA PRO A 86 -13.15 6.42 8.04
C PRO A 86 -12.54 6.09 6.66
N PRO A 87 -12.93 6.82 5.60
CA PRO A 87 -12.21 6.75 4.33
C PRO A 87 -10.75 7.18 4.51
N ALA A 88 -9.87 6.69 3.64
CA ALA A 88 -8.45 6.98 3.71
C ALA A 88 -8.15 8.37 3.13
N ASP A 89 -7.38 9.20 3.85
CA ASP A 89 -6.86 10.44 3.29
C ASP A 89 -5.81 10.17 2.19
N VAL A 90 -5.09 9.06 2.34
CA VAL A 90 -3.98 8.69 1.47
C VAL A 90 -3.92 7.17 1.28
N VAL A 91 -3.64 6.74 0.05
CA VAL A 91 -3.31 5.35 -0.30
C VAL A 91 -1.95 5.30 -0.98
N PHE A 92 -1.07 4.43 -0.47
CA PHE A 92 0.23 4.15 -1.09
C PHE A 92 0.22 2.77 -1.76
N VAL A 93 0.57 2.71 -3.05
CA VAL A 93 0.62 1.47 -3.84
C VAL A 93 2.08 1.14 -4.16
N ASP A 94 2.55 0.01 -3.64
CA ASP A 94 3.92 -0.49 -3.80
C ASP A 94 3.93 -2.03 -3.67
N GLY A 95 3.20 -2.67 -4.59
CA GLY A 95 2.98 -4.11 -4.62
C GLY A 95 3.83 -4.80 -5.68
N ASN A 96 3.19 -5.57 -6.57
CA ASN A 96 3.87 -6.10 -7.74
C ASN A 96 3.97 -5.03 -8.84
N HIS A 97 4.92 -5.18 -9.75
CA HIS A 97 5.22 -4.22 -10.82
C HIS A 97 4.64 -4.62 -12.18
N ASP A 98 3.87 -5.72 -12.21
CA ASP A 98 3.15 -6.17 -13.38
C ASP A 98 1.91 -5.29 -13.60
N TYR A 99 1.65 -4.95 -14.87
CA TYR A 99 0.58 -4.04 -15.25
C TYR A 99 -0.78 -4.43 -14.67
N ASP A 100 -1.15 -5.71 -14.75
CA ASP A 100 -2.47 -6.19 -14.28
C ASP A 100 -2.64 -6.07 -12.77
N ASP A 101 -1.56 -6.28 -12.01
CA ASP A 101 -1.58 -6.16 -10.54
C ASP A 101 -1.71 -4.70 -10.13
N VAL A 102 -0.90 -3.80 -10.68
CA VAL A 102 -0.99 -2.35 -10.41
C VAL A 102 -2.37 -1.82 -10.82
N ARG A 103 -2.86 -2.24 -11.98
CA ARG A 103 -4.19 -1.89 -12.49
C ARG A 103 -5.30 -2.35 -11.54
N ALA A 104 -5.17 -3.53 -10.96
CA ALA A 104 -6.13 -4.05 -9.99
C ALA A 104 -6.04 -3.27 -8.66
N ASP A 105 -4.84 -3.00 -8.17
CA ASP A 105 -4.63 -2.29 -6.90
C ASP A 105 -5.16 -0.85 -6.97
N VAL A 106 -4.82 -0.10 -8.01
CA VAL A 106 -5.33 1.26 -8.20
C VAL A 106 -6.87 1.25 -8.26
N ARG A 107 -7.48 0.35 -9.04
CA ARG A 107 -8.96 0.26 -9.11
C ARG A 107 -9.61 -0.14 -7.80
N ASN A 108 -9.00 -1.06 -7.04
CA ASN A 108 -9.60 -1.60 -5.82
C ASN A 108 -9.45 -0.66 -4.63
N TYR A 109 -8.36 0.10 -4.55
CA TYR A 109 -8.09 0.97 -3.40
C TYR A 109 -8.50 2.42 -3.63
N PHE A 110 -8.66 2.89 -4.86
CA PHE A 110 -9.10 4.27 -5.12
C PHE A 110 -10.48 4.59 -4.50
N PRO A 111 -11.49 3.70 -4.54
CA PRO A 111 -12.77 3.94 -3.88
C PRO A 111 -12.71 4.05 -2.35
N LEU A 112 -11.59 3.64 -1.73
CA LEU A 112 -11.40 3.75 -0.28
C LEU A 112 -10.92 5.16 0.12
N LEU A 113 -10.51 6.00 -0.84
CA LEU A 113 -10.07 7.35 -0.57
C LEU A 113 -11.23 8.28 -0.20
N SER A 114 -10.95 9.23 0.69
CA SER A 114 -11.83 10.36 0.92
C SER A 114 -11.92 11.24 -0.35
N PRO A 115 -12.99 12.03 -0.53
CA PRO A 115 -13.02 13.05 -1.56
C PRO A 115 -11.80 13.98 -1.46
N GLY A 116 -11.04 14.12 -2.56
CA GLY A 116 -9.79 14.88 -2.58
C GLY A 116 -8.59 14.18 -1.91
N GLY A 117 -8.73 12.90 -1.56
CA GLY A 117 -7.64 12.07 -1.05
C GLY A 117 -6.58 11.80 -2.11
N LEU A 118 -5.37 11.45 -1.65
CA LEU A 118 -4.21 11.26 -2.51
C LEU A 118 -3.89 9.77 -2.70
N MET A 119 -3.82 9.31 -3.94
CA MET A 119 -3.15 8.05 -4.25
C MET A 119 -1.73 8.31 -4.72
N PHE A 120 -0.76 7.53 -4.25
CA PHE A 120 0.62 7.66 -4.71
C PHE A 120 1.33 6.30 -4.67
N GLY A 121 2.47 6.20 -5.34
CA GLY A 121 3.24 4.95 -5.41
C GLY A 121 4.64 5.15 -5.96
N ASP A 122 5.41 4.07 -6.00
CA ASP A 122 6.78 4.06 -6.54
C ASP A 122 6.83 3.46 -7.97
N ASP A 123 8.02 3.41 -8.54
CA ASP A 123 8.36 2.66 -9.75
C ASP A 123 7.62 3.11 -11.02
N TYR A 124 7.27 4.39 -11.10
CA TYR A 124 6.68 5.02 -12.29
C TYR A 124 7.57 4.91 -13.54
N THR A 125 8.88 4.70 -13.36
CA THR A 125 9.82 4.42 -14.45
C THR A 125 9.51 3.11 -15.17
N TRP A 126 8.79 2.18 -14.54
CA TRP A 126 8.45 0.88 -15.10
C TRP A 126 7.22 1.01 -16.02
N ALA A 127 7.32 0.48 -17.23
CA ALA A 127 6.30 0.65 -18.27
C ALA A 127 4.92 0.10 -17.83
N GLY A 128 4.90 -1.04 -17.11
CA GLY A 128 3.66 -1.63 -16.61
C GLY A 128 2.96 -0.76 -15.57
N VAL A 129 3.71 -0.26 -14.59
CA VAL A 129 3.22 0.67 -13.56
C VAL A 129 2.69 1.94 -14.19
N ARG A 130 3.51 2.61 -15.01
CA ARG A 130 3.14 3.87 -15.69
C ARG A 130 1.85 3.72 -16.48
N LYS A 131 1.77 2.67 -17.31
CA LYS A 131 0.60 2.40 -18.15
C LYS A 131 -0.67 2.21 -17.29
N ALA A 132 -0.59 1.44 -16.21
CA ALA A 132 -1.74 1.19 -15.35
C ALA A 132 -2.24 2.47 -14.66
N VAL A 133 -1.32 3.31 -14.18
CA VAL A 133 -1.64 4.59 -13.54
C VAL A 133 -2.20 5.60 -14.55
N ASP A 134 -1.55 5.79 -15.70
CA ASP A 134 -1.97 6.73 -16.75
C ASP A 134 -3.36 6.38 -17.30
N GLU A 135 -3.62 5.10 -17.59
CA GLU A 135 -4.93 4.66 -18.09
C GLU A 135 -6.04 4.88 -17.06
N PHE A 136 -5.78 4.55 -15.78
CA PHE A 136 -6.76 4.77 -14.72
C PHE A 136 -7.05 6.27 -14.52
N ALA A 137 -6.00 7.11 -14.50
CA ALA A 137 -6.15 8.55 -14.37
C ALA A 137 -6.93 9.15 -15.54
N GLN A 138 -6.64 8.72 -16.77
CA GLN A 138 -7.37 9.15 -17.96
C GLN A 138 -8.85 8.74 -17.90
N GLU A 139 -9.15 7.51 -17.48
CA GLU A 139 -10.52 6.99 -17.34
C GLU A 139 -11.35 7.80 -16.32
N HIS A 140 -10.71 8.31 -15.26
CA HIS A 140 -11.38 9.01 -14.16
C HIS A 140 -11.20 10.53 -14.17
N GLY A 141 -10.51 11.09 -15.17
CA GLY A 141 -10.25 12.53 -15.28
C GLY A 141 -9.33 13.08 -14.18
N LEU A 142 -8.40 12.26 -13.68
CA LEU A 142 -7.46 12.60 -12.61
C LEU A 142 -6.15 13.17 -13.16
N THR A 143 -5.42 13.88 -12.31
CA THR A 143 -4.09 14.40 -12.63
C THR A 143 -3.02 13.48 -12.08
N VAL A 144 -1.99 13.18 -12.90
CA VAL A 144 -0.80 12.45 -12.45
C VAL A 144 0.41 13.39 -12.42
N LEU A 145 1.10 13.42 -11.29
CA LEU A 145 2.40 14.07 -11.14
C LEU A 145 3.47 13.01 -10.85
N SER A 146 4.68 13.20 -11.38
CA SER A 146 5.82 12.34 -11.06
C SER A 146 7.06 13.15 -10.69
N PRO A 147 7.14 13.66 -9.45
CA PRO A 147 8.32 14.36 -8.96
C PRO A 147 9.54 13.44 -9.02
N GLY A 148 10.60 13.87 -9.71
CA GLY A 148 11.82 13.08 -9.86
C GLY A 148 11.68 11.84 -10.74
N GLY A 149 10.53 11.64 -11.41
CA GLY A 149 10.30 10.60 -12.42
C GLY A 149 10.11 9.17 -11.90
N ARG A 150 10.38 8.93 -10.62
CA ARG A 150 10.27 7.60 -9.98
C ARG A 150 8.97 7.42 -9.21
N THR A 151 8.65 8.35 -8.31
CA THR A 151 7.38 8.34 -7.56
C THR A 151 6.27 8.94 -8.42
N TRP A 152 5.05 8.45 -8.28
CA TRP A 152 3.86 9.04 -8.89
C TRP A 152 2.83 9.42 -7.83
N LEU A 153 2.07 10.47 -8.12
CA LEU A 153 0.97 10.99 -7.31
C LEU A 153 -0.23 11.18 -8.22
N MET A 154 -1.41 10.81 -7.75
CA MET A 154 -2.67 10.88 -8.47
C MET A 154 -3.78 11.45 -7.58
N TYR A 155 -4.48 12.47 -8.09
CA TYR A 155 -5.54 13.21 -7.40
C TYR A 155 -6.52 13.88 -8.37
#